data_AF-A0A1W6ZP43-F1
#
_entry.id   AF-A0A1W6ZP43-F1
#
_cell.length_a   1.000
_cell.length_b   1.000
_cell.length_c   1.000
_cell.angle_alpha   90.00
_cell.angle_beta   90.00
_cell.angle_gamma   90.00
#
_symmetry.space_group_name_H-M   'P 1'
#
loop_
_entity.id
_entity.type
_entity.pdbx_description
1 polymer ?
#
loop_
_entity_poly.entity_id
_entity_poly.type
_entity_poly.pdbx_seq_one_letter_code
_entity_poly.pdbx_strand_id
1 'polypeptide(L)'
;MTVFRGFPLYLGLSSVIALAGLTGGAAVAQSPTAGAQLLGQFGDWGAYTASPGGKKICFALAKPNASETNPPNRPRDPAWLFVSTRPAEKVKEEISVIFGYPLKANVDATAEVGNTNFAMYTQNDGAWVKNAAEEARLVEAMRRGADITVRGESSRGTKTTDVFSLKGVSQALDRASQECR
;
A
#
# COMPACT_ATOMS: atom_id res chain seq x y z
N MET A 1 -59.53 18.95 7.49
CA MET A 1 -60.73 18.17 7.13
C MET A 1 -60.42 16.70 7.31
N THR A 2 -61.06 16.13 8.32
CA THR A 2 -61.21 14.70 8.61
C THR A 2 -61.83 13.98 7.41
N VAL A 3 -61.49 12.71 7.17
CA VAL A 3 -62.40 11.53 7.18
C VAL A 3 -61.66 10.28 6.65
N PHE A 4 -61.36 9.38 7.59
CA PHE A 4 -61.50 7.92 7.59
C PHE A 4 -61.72 7.16 6.27
N ARG A 5 -61.02 6.02 6.11
CA ARG A 5 -61.58 4.65 6.29
C ARG A 5 -60.57 3.57 5.86
N GLY A 6 -60.35 2.56 6.72
CA GLY A 6 -59.80 1.27 6.26
C GLY A 6 -58.94 0.51 7.26
N PHE A 7 -59.52 0.07 8.38
CA PHE A 7 -59.04 -1.13 9.10
C PHE A 7 -59.75 -2.35 8.49
N PRO A 8 -59.04 -3.46 8.30
CA PRO A 8 -59.55 -4.69 8.92
C PRO A 8 -58.47 -5.41 9.72
N LEU A 9 -58.92 -5.89 10.88
CA LEU A 9 -58.27 -6.90 11.70
C LEU A 9 -57.88 -8.11 10.86
N TYR A 10 -56.68 -8.66 11.10
CA TYR A 10 -56.52 -10.10 11.24
C TYR A 10 -55.54 -10.40 12.37
N LEU A 11 -56.03 -11.14 13.36
CA LEU A 11 -55.25 -11.84 14.37
C LEU A 11 -54.31 -12.84 13.68
N GLY A 12 -53.08 -12.95 14.18
CA GLY A 12 -52.17 -14.02 13.81
C GLY A 12 -50.84 -13.89 14.54
N LEU A 13 -50.78 -14.40 15.78
CA LEU A 13 -49.53 -14.71 16.46
C LEU A 13 -48.72 -15.69 15.59
N SER A 14 -47.48 -15.34 15.26
CA SER A 14 -46.35 -16.27 15.25
C SER A 14 -45.06 -15.47 15.16
N SER A 15 -44.41 -15.32 16.32
CA SER A 15 -43.01 -14.93 16.43
C SER A 15 -42.15 -15.96 15.70
N VAL A 16 -41.52 -15.56 14.60
CA VAL A 16 -40.31 -16.22 14.11
C VAL A 16 -39.22 -15.16 14.02
N ILE A 17 -38.28 -15.27 14.96
CA ILE A 17 -37.05 -14.50 15.02
C ILE A 17 -36.26 -14.82 13.74
N ALA A 18 -36.18 -13.87 12.82
CA ALA A 18 -35.21 -13.93 11.74
C ALA A 18 -33.83 -13.66 12.34
N LEU A 19 -33.06 -14.73 12.63
CA LEU A 19 -31.63 -14.60 12.87
C LEU A 19 -30.97 -14.05 11.60
N ALA A 20 -30.60 -12.77 11.65
CA ALA A 20 -29.74 -12.16 10.66
C ALA A 20 -28.41 -12.94 10.59
N GLY A 21 -28.15 -13.55 9.44
CA GLY A 21 -26.86 -14.17 9.15
C GLY A 21 -25.77 -13.12 9.14
N LEU A 22 -24.98 -13.06 10.20
CA LEU A 22 -23.68 -12.41 10.23
C LEU A 22 -22.71 -13.29 9.44
N THR A 23 -22.69 -13.16 8.12
CA THR A 23 -21.54 -13.61 7.32
C THR A 23 -20.38 -12.68 7.63
N GLY A 24 -19.56 -13.07 8.61
CA GLY A 24 -18.27 -12.46 8.88
C GLY A 24 -17.38 -12.61 7.65
N GLY A 25 -17.39 -11.61 6.78
CA GLY A 25 -16.39 -11.47 5.74
C GLY A 25 -15.05 -11.22 6.41
N ALA A 26 -14.24 -12.27 6.55
CA ALA A 26 -12.82 -12.09 6.83
C ALA A 26 -12.26 -11.22 5.70
N ALA A 27 -11.78 -10.02 6.04
CA ALA A 27 -11.02 -9.21 5.12
C ALA A 27 -9.77 -10.01 4.73
N VAL A 28 -9.82 -10.65 3.56
CA VAL A 28 -8.65 -11.30 2.98
C VAL A 28 -7.64 -10.20 2.65
N ALA A 29 -6.52 -10.18 3.38
CA ALA A 29 -5.42 -9.28 3.07
C ALA A 29 -5.01 -9.50 1.61
N GLN A 30 -5.25 -8.52 0.75
CA GLN A 30 -4.97 -8.63 -0.68
C GLN A 30 -3.45 -8.60 -0.87
N SER A 31 -2.91 -9.64 -1.51
CA SER A 31 -1.49 -9.63 -1.90
C SER A 31 -1.27 -8.48 -2.89
N PRO A 32 -0.24 -7.64 -2.72
CA PRO A 32 0.07 -6.58 -3.68
C PRO A 32 0.47 -7.11 -5.07
N THR A 33 0.74 -8.41 -5.17
CA THR A 33 1.12 -9.10 -6.41
C THR A 33 -0.05 -9.87 -7.03
N ALA A 34 -1.27 -9.72 -6.52
CA ALA A 34 -2.44 -10.38 -7.10
C ALA A 34 -2.63 -9.94 -8.56
N GLY A 35 -2.60 -10.89 -9.49
CA GLY A 35 -2.67 -10.60 -10.94
C GLY A 35 -1.37 -10.07 -11.55
N ALA A 36 -0.26 -10.09 -10.81
CA ALA A 36 1.07 -9.76 -11.32
C ALA A 36 1.87 -11.04 -11.64
N GLN A 37 2.65 -10.99 -12.72
CA GLN A 37 3.64 -12.01 -13.08
C GLN A 37 4.99 -11.66 -12.47
N LEU A 38 5.63 -12.62 -11.79
CA LEU A 38 7.01 -12.50 -11.30
C LEU A 38 7.99 -12.58 -12.49
N LEU A 39 8.87 -11.58 -12.59
CA LEU A 39 9.94 -11.50 -13.58
C LEU A 39 11.28 -12.02 -13.03
N GLY A 40 11.47 -11.95 -11.72
CA GLY A 40 12.65 -12.43 -11.01
C GLY A 40 12.69 -11.99 -9.55
N GLN A 41 13.42 -12.73 -8.71
CA GLN A 41 13.68 -12.40 -7.31
C GLN A 41 15.17 -12.09 -7.14
N PHE A 42 15.49 -10.95 -6.52
CA PHE A 42 16.84 -10.42 -6.35
C PHE A 42 17.02 -9.96 -4.91
N GLY A 43 17.68 -10.78 -4.09
CA GLY A 43 17.76 -10.52 -2.65
C GLY A 43 16.36 -10.37 -2.05
N ASP A 44 16.11 -9.24 -1.41
CA ASP A 44 14.84 -8.94 -0.73
C ASP A 44 13.77 -8.35 -1.68
N TRP A 45 14.13 -8.15 -2.96
CA TRP A 45 13.30 -7.48 -3.96
C TRP A 45 12.79 -8.45 -5.02
N GLY A 46 11.49 -8.41 -5.30
CA GLY A 46 10.90 -9.06 -6.48
C GLY A 46 10.63 -8.04 -7.58
N ALA A 47 10.91 -8.41 -8.83
CA ALA A 47 10.52 -7.66 -10.02
C ALA A 47 9.27 -8.29 -10.63
N TYR A 48 8.28 -7.48 -10.99
CA TYR A 48 6.97 -7.93 -11.45
C TYR A 48 6.48 -7.13 -12.65
N THR A 49 5.54 -7.71 -13.39
CA THR A 49 4.73 -7.03 -14.41
C THR A 49 3.26 -7.32 -14.20
N ALA A 50 2.41 -6.35 -14.49
CA ALA A 50 0.96 -6.50 -14.48
C ALA A 50 0.35 -5.66 -15.62
N SER A 51 -0.86 -6.02 -16.06
CA SER A 51 -1.56 -5.30 -17.13
C SER A 51 -3.03 -4.99 -16.78
N PRO A 52 -3.30 -4.28 -15.67
CA PRO A 52 -4.67 -3.90 -15.31
C PRO A 52 -5.32 -3.08 -16.43
N GLY A 53 -6.49 -3.51 -16.90
CA GLY A 53 -7.19 -2.86 -18.01
C GLY A 53 -6.37 -2.79 -19.31
N GLY A 54 -5.43 -3.72 -19.51
CA GLY A 54 -4.54 -3.75 -20.68
C GLY A 54 -3.38 -2.75 -20.65
N LYS A 55 -3.22 -1.98 -19.56
CA LYS A 55 -2.12 -1.01 -19.41
C LYS A 55 -0.97 -1.65 -18.62
N LYS A 56 0.18 -1.79 -19.27
CA LYS A 56 1.36 -2.42 -18.67
C LYS A 56 1.93 -1.58 -17.52
N ILE A 57 2.25 -2.24 -16.42
CA ILE A 57 2.93 -1.70 -15.24
C ILE A 57 4.04 -2.68 -14.87
N CYS A 58 5.27 -2.20 -14.72
CA CYS A 58 6.39 -3.01 -14.25
C CYS A 58 6.92 -2.40 -12.96
N PHE A 59 7.14 -3.22 -11.94
CA PHE A 59 7.47 -2.71 -10.62
C PHE A 59 8.43 -3.64 -9.88
N ALA A 60 9.31 -3.04 -9.09
CA ALA A 60 10.06 -3.73 -8.05
C ALA A 60 9.31 -3.59 -6.72
N LEU A 61 9.31 -4.63 -5.90
CA LEU A 61 8.55 -4.72 -4.66
C LEU A 61 9.40 -5.37 -3.56
N ALA A 62 9.36 -4.81 -2.35
CA ALA A 62 9.96 -5.39 -1.15
C ALA A 62 9.05 -5.26 0.07
N LYS A 63 9.21 -6.20 1.01
CA LYS A 63 8.69 -6.10 2.39
C LYS A 63 9.75 -5.48 3.29
N PRO A 64 9.37 -4.83 4.40
CA PRO A 64 10.34 -4.42 5.39
C PRO A 64 10.97 -5.66 6.04
N ASN A 65 12.28 -5.61 6.30
CA ASN A 65 12.98 -6.62 7.09
C ASN A 65 12.89 -6.34 8.60
N ALA A 66 12.53 -5.11 8.99
CA ALA A 66 12.18 -4.77 10.36
C ALA A 66 11.05 -3.73 10.38
N SER A 67 10.12 -3.90 11.32
CA SER A 67 8.99 -2.98 11.53
C SER A 67 8.77 -2.75 13.01
N GLU A 68 8.77 -1.48 13.41
CA GLU A 68 8.49 -1.04 14.77
C GLU A 68 7.26 -0.13 14.82
N THR A 69 6.55 -0.19 15.94
CA THR A 69 5.38 0.65 16.20
C THR A 69 5.54 1.38 17.54
N ASN A 70 5.02 2.59 17.63
CA ASN A 70 4.90 3.34 18.88
C ASN A 70 3.45 3.84 19.04
N PRO A 71 2.70 3.37 20.07
CA PRO A 71 3.09 2.36 21.06
C PRO A 71 3.43 1.00 20.44
N PRO A 72 4.21 0.12 21.11
CA PRO A 72 4.65 -1.16 20.54
C PRO A 72 3.49 -2.13 20.30
N ASN A 73 3.73 -3.11 19.42
CA ASN A 73 2.85 -4.23 19.09
C ASN A 73 1.46 -3.82 18.56
N ARG A 74 1.39 -2.76 17.75
CA ARG A 74 0.13 -2.37 17.09
C ARG A 74 -0.08 -3.19 15.80
N PRO A 75 -1.19 -3.94 15.67
CA PRO A 75 -1.45 -4.74 14.48
C PRO A 75 -1.79 -3.85 13.28
N ARG A 76 -1.38 -4.30 12.09
CA ARG A 76 -1.67 -3.68 10.80
C ARG A 76 -1.54 -4.70 9.67
N ASP A 77 -2.04 -4.35 8.50
CA ASP A 77 -1.80 -5.14 7.28
C ASP A 77 -0.32 -5.05 6.85
N PRO A 78 0.16 -5.95 5.98
CA PRO A 78 1.54 -5.94 5.53
C PRO A 78 1.91 -4.62 4.83
N ALA A 79 3.09 -4.09 5.17
CA ALA A 79 3.67 -2.93 4.51
C ALA A 79 4.56 -3.34 3.33
N TRP A 80 4.64 -2.46 2.34
CA TRP A 80 5.29 -2.73 1.06
C TRP A 80 5.91 -1.46 0.47
N LEU A 81 7.12 -1.59 -0.08
CA LEU A 81 7.78 -0.53 -0.84
C LEU A 81 7.78 -0.93 -2.32
N PHE A 82 7.29 -0.03 -3.16
CA PHE A 82 7.21 -0.18 -4.61
C PHE A 82 8.12 0.83 -5.30
N VAL A 83 8.68 0.40 -6.43
CA VAL A 83 9.25 1.29 -7.44
C VAL A 83 8.66 0.91 -8.79
N SER A 84 7.84 1.79 -9.37
CA SER A 84 6.95 1.45 -10.49
C SER A 84 7.25 2.25 -11.74
N THR A 85 7.18 1.59 -12.89
CA THR A 85 7.20 2.21 -14.22
C THR A 85 5.87 1.93 -14.92
N ARG A 86 5.21 3.00 -15.39
CA ARG A 86 3.93 2.95 -16.10
C ARG A 86 4.07 3.65 -17.46
N PRO A 87 4.43 2.92 -18.53
CA PRO A 87 4.69 3.53 -19.84
C PRO A 87 3.49 4.29 -20.41
N ALA A 88 2.27 3.78 -20.23
CA ALA A 88 1.04 4.42 -20.70
C ALA A 88 0.81 5.81 -20.08
N GLU A 89 1.35 6.04 -18.89
CA GLU A 89 1.23 7.30 -18.14
C GLU A 89 2.51 8.15 -18.21
N LYS A 90 3.54 7.66 -18.90
CA LYS A 90 4.90 8.27 -18.94
C LYS A 90 5.54 8.42 -17.56
N VAL A 91 5.18 7.56 -16.61
CA VAL A 91 5.78 7.52 -15.27
C VAL A 91 6.93 6.53 -15.25
N LYS A 92 8.07 6.95 -14.70
CA LYS A 92 9.29 6.14 -14.56
C LYS A 92 9.72 6.12 -13.11
N GLU A 93 10.00 4.91 -12.61
CA GLU A 93 10.55 4.66 -11.26
C GLU A 93 9.88 5.48 -10.15
N GLU A 94 8.55 5.59 -10.17
CA GLU A 94 7.79 6.22 -9.10
C GLU A 94 7.88 5.38 -7.83
N ILE A 95 8.24 6.01 -6.72
CA ILE A 95 8.41 5.35 -5.43
C ILE A 95 7.15 5.56 -4.60
N SER A 96 6.60 4.45 -4.11
CA SER A 96 5.45 4.48 -3.20
C SER A 96 5.54 3.42 -2.12
N VAL A 97 4.88 3.68 -0.99
CA VAL A 97 4.82 2.77 0.15
C VAL A 97 3.36 2.55 0.53
N ILE A 98 2.98 1.30 0.72
CA ILE A 98 1.75 0.91 1.40
C ILE A 98 2.10 0.63 2.86
N PHE A 99 1.46 1.33 3.79
CA PHE A 99 1.73 1.20 5.23
C PHE A 99 0.89 0.12 5.92
N GLY A 100 -0.17 -0.37 5.27
CA GLY A 100 -1.09 -1.35 5.85
C GLY A 100 -2.04 -0.78 6.91
N TYR A 101 -2.22 0.54 6.93
CA TYR A 101 -3.22 1.24 7.74
C TYR A 101 -3.49 2.63 7.15
N PRO A 102 -4.65 3.26 7.44
CA PRO A 102 -4.90 4.64 7.05
C PRO A 102 -3.96 5.62 7.78
N LEU A 103 -3.20 6.39 7.01
CA LEU A 103 -2.30 7.44 7.48
C LEU A 103 -3.07 8.65 8.00
N LYS A 104 -2.43 9.42 8.87
CA LYS A 104 -2.98 10.65 9.43
C LYS A 104 -3.04 11.72 8.34
N ALA A 105 -4.22 12.32 8.19
CA ALA A 105 -4.44 13.37 7.20
C ALA A 105 -3.53 14.58 7.47
N ASN A 106 -3.04 15.20 6.37
CA ASN A 106 -2.18 16.39 6.39
C ASN A 106 -0.84 16.20 7.13
N VAL A 107 -0.39 14.96 7.32
CA VAL A 107 0.93 14.64 7.87
C VAL A 107 1.70 13.84 6.83
N ASP A 108 2.82 14.39 6.38
CA ASP A 108 3.71 13.70 5.47
C ASP A 108 4.40 12.51 6.18
N ALA A 109 4.60 11.43 5.45
CA ALA A 109 5.54 10.38 5.81
C ALA A 109 6.97 10.81 5.42
N THR A 110 7.97 10.03 5.84
CA THR A 110 9.37 10.29 5.48
C THR A 110 10.03 9.01 5.00
N ALA A 111 10.93 9.14 4.02
CA ALA A 111 11.82 8.08 3.57
C ALA A 111 13.27 8.55 3.72
N GLU A 112 14.12 7.72 4.31
CA GLU A 112 15.50 8.03 4.66
C GLU A 112 16.45 6.97 4.12
N VAL A 113 17.47 7.39 3.38
CA VAL A 113 18.58 6.53 2.91
C VAL A 113 19.90 7.16 3.30
N GLY A 114 20.65 6.51 4.19
CA GLY A 114 21.84 7.11 4.80
C GLY A 114 21.48 8.41 5.52
N ASN A 115 22.06 9.53 5.09
CA ASN A 115 21.80 10.86 5.66
C ASN A 115 20.81 11.70 4.82
N THR A 116 20.18 11.10 3.82
CA THR A 116 19.29 11.82 2.89
C THR A 116 17.84 11.51 3.24
N ASN A 117 17.06 12.57 3.51
CA ASN A 117 15.63 12.49 3.80
C ASN A 117 14.79 13.01 2.65
N PHE A 118 13.64 12.36 2.45
CA PHE A 118 12.65 12.68 1.43
C PHE A 118 11.27 12.75 2.10
N ALA A 119 10.57 13.87 1.88
CA ALA A 119 9.19 14.00 2.33
C ALA A 119 8.28 13.17 1.41
N MET A 120 7.31 12.48 1.99
CA MET A 120 6.34 11.68 1.24
C MET A 120 4.92 12.15 1.53
N TYR A 121 4.19 12.56 0.49
CA TYR A 121 2.79 12.89 0.64
C TYR A 121 1.99 11.62 0.98
N THR A 122 1.01 11.73 1.86
CA THR A 122 0.21 10.59 2.33
C THR A 122 -1.23 10.68 1.81
N GLN A 123 -1.79 9.54 1.43
CA GLN A 123 -3.20 9.42 1.05
C GLN A 123 -3.69 7.99 1.34
N ASN A 124 -4.79 7.88 2.10
CA ASN A 124 -5.29 6.59 2.58
C ASN A 124 -4.17 5.82 3.31
N ASP A 125 -3.80 4.63 2.86
CA ASP A 125 -2.71 3.80 3.38
C ASP A 125 -1.41 3.92 2.57
N GLY A 126 -1.42 4.75 1.52
CA GLY A 126 -0.30 4.97 0.63
C GLY A 126 0.48 6.25 0.94
N ALA A 127 1.77 6.23 0.62
CA ALA A 127 2.59 7.42 0.56
C ALA A 127 3.50 7.40 -0.68
N TRP A 128 3.78 8.56 -1.24
CA TRP A 128 4.62 8.74 -2.43
C TRP A 128 5.54 9.93 -2.22
N VAL A 129 6.66 9.99 -2.94
CA VAL A 129 7.59 11.13 -2.84
C VAL A 129 6.85 12.43 -3.14
N LYS A 130 6.95 13.40 -2.22
CA LYS A 130 6.16 14.64 -2.29
C LYS A 130 6.58 15.52 -3.46
N ASN A 131 7.87 15.53 -3.78
CA ASN A 131 8.41 16.25 -4.91
C ASN A 131 8.94 15.25 -5.95
N ALA A 132 8.24 15.12 -7.07
CA ALA A 132 8.62 14.20 -8.14
C ALA A 132 10.03 14.46 -8.71
N ALA A 133 10.54 15.69 -8.61
CA ALA A 133 11.91 15.99 -9.01
C ALA A 133 12.98 15.28 -8.15
N GLU A 134 12.60 14.76 -6.97
CA GLU A 134 13.50 14.03 -6.07
C GLU A 134 13.47 12.51 -6.27
N GLU A 135 12.55 11.95 -7.07
CA GLU A 135 12.43 10.50 -7.26
C GLU A 135 13.72 9.89 -7.82
N ALA A 136 14.28 10.49 -8.87
CA ALA A 136 15.56 10.02 -9.42
C ALA A 136 16.69 10.07 -8.38
N ARG A 137 16.68 11.07 -7.49
CA ARG A 137 17.66 11.20 -6.40
C ARG A 137 17.47 10.10 -5.35
N LEU A 138 16.23 9.76 -5.02
CA LEU A 138 15.91 8.69 -4.08
C LEU A 138 16.23 7.31 -4.68
N VAL A 139 15.86 7.04 -5.94
CA VAL A 139 16.22 5.78 -6.63
C VAL A 139 17.73 5.59 -6.62
N GLU A 140 18.49 6.63 -6.96
CA GLU A 140 19.95 6.54 -6.99
C GLU A 140 20.54 6.39 -5.57
N ALA A 141 19.95 7.02 -4.55
CA ALA A 141 20.31 6.76 -3.16
C ALA A 141 20.03 5.31 -2.78
N MET A 142 18.88 4.75 -3.18
CA MET A 142 18.51 3.36 -2.93
C MET A 142 19.48 2.39 -3.61
N ARG A 143 19.91 2.65 -4.85
CA ARG A 143 20.88 1.80 -5.56
C ARG A 143 22.25 1.71 -4.87
N ARG A 144 22.62 2.73 -4.09
CA ARG A 144 23.91 2.84 -3.38
C ARG A 144 23.80 2.55 -1.88
N GLY A 145 22.60 2.57 -1.32
CA GLY A 145 22.32 2.40 0.10
C GLY A 145 22.27 0.94 0.52
N ALA A 146 22.38 0.71 1.83
CA ALA A 146 22.18 -0.62 2.42
C ALA A 146 20.70 -0.86 2.79
N ASP A 147 20.05 0.17 3.34
CA ASP A 147 18.65 0.14 3.77
C ASP A 147 17.97 1.48 3.50
N ILE A 148 16.64 1.46 3.41
CA ILE A 148 15.77 2.63 3.45
C ILE A 148 14.86 2.54 4.67
N THR A 149 14.82 3.61 5.46
CA THR A 149 13.92 3.73 6.62
C THR A 149 12.74 4.60 6.27
N VAL A 150 11.53 4.07 6.39
CA VAL A 150 10.29 4.77 6.13
C VAL A 150 9.54 4.98 7.44
N ARG A 151 9.08 6.21 7.70
CA ARG A 151 8.30 6.53 8.90
C ARG A 151 6.97 7.15 8.54
N GLY A 152 5.93 6.75 9.26
CA GLY A 152 4.59 7.27 9.08
C GLY A 152 3.81 7.33 10.40
N GLU A 153 2.67 8.03 10.38
CA GLU A 153 1.75 8.11 11.50
C GLU A 153 0.34 7.71 11.03
N SER A 154 -0.26 6.71 11.67
CA SER A 154 -1.64 6.31 11.42
C SER A 154 -2.63 7.39 11.84
N SER A 155 -3.84 7.36 11.27
CA SER A 155 -4.98 8.20 11.69
C SER A 155 -5.33 8.05 13.18
N ARG A 156 -4.89 6.95 13.83
CA ARG A 156 -5.08 6.66 15.26
C ARG A 156 -3.90 7.11 16.14
N GLY A 157 -2.88 7.75 15.57
CA GLY A 157 -1.71 8.27 16.30
C GLY A 157 -0.59 7.27 16.55
N THR A 158 -0.72 6.01 16.10
CA THR A 158 0.41 5.06 16.09
C THR A 158 1.46 5.53 15.08
N LYS A 159 2.71 5.67 15.52
CA LYS A 159 3.86 5.93 14.66
C LYS A 159 4.50 4.61 14.25
N THR A 160 4.99 4.50 13.03
CA THR A 160 5.75 3.34 12.57
C THR A 160 7.11 3.72 12.03
N THR A 161 8.05 2.79 12.17
CA THR A 161 9.37 2.84 11.53
C THR A 161 9.58 1.51 10.83
N ASP A 162 9.65 1.56 9.51
CA ASP A 162 9.81 0.41 8.63
C ASP A 162 11.17 0.48 7.94
N VAL A 163 11.99 -0.54 8.15
CA VAL A 163 13.30 -0.66 7.50
C VAL A 163 13.18 -1.67 6.38
N PHE A 164 13.58 -1.29 5.17
CA PHE A 164 13.67 -2.15 4.02
C PHE A 164 15.13 -2.29 3.59
N SER A 165 15.61 -3.52 3.55
CA SER A 165 16.89 -3.86 2.93
C SER A 165 16.88 -3.48 1.45
N LEU A 166 17.95 -2.83 1.00
CA LEU A 166 18.17 -2.47 -0.40
C LEU A 166 18.99 -3.54 -1.14
N LYS A 167 19.26 -4.68 -0.49
CA LYS A 167 19.96 -5.80 -1.12
C LYS A 167 19.16 -6.35 -2.29
N GLY A 168 19.71 -6.15 -3.50
CA GLY A 168 19.10 -6.62 -4.75
C GLY A 168 18.20 -5.60 -5.46
N VAL A 169 18.05 -4.39 -4.90
CA VAL A 169 17.19 -3.35 -5.47
C VAL A 169 17.60 -2.99 -6.90
N SER A 170 18.90 -2.80 -7.14
CA SER A 170 19.42 -2.42 -8.46
C SER A 170 19.05 -3.45 -9.54
N GLN A 171 19.23 -4.74 -9.26
CA GLN A 171 18.87 -5.81 -10.20
C GLN A 171 17.36 -5.90 -10.44
N ALA A 172 16.54 -5.72 -9.39
CA ALA A 172 15.09 -5.74 -9.51
C ALA A 172 14.58 -4.57 -10.35
N LEU A 173 15.10 -3.36 -10.11
CA LEU A 173 14.77 -2.15 -10.88
C LEU A 173 15.16 -2.30 -12.34
N ASP A 174 16.37 -2.81 -12.61
CA ASP A 174 16.84 -3.01 -13.98
C ASP A 174 15.98 -4.04 -14.71
N ARG A 175 15.59 -5.13 -14.05
CA ARG A 175 14.71 -6.16 -14.63
C ARG A 175 13.30 -5.64 -14.91
N ALA A 176 12.74 -4.85 -13.99
CA ALA A 176 11.42 -4.22 -14.17
C ALA A 176 11.45 -3.15 -15.28
N SER A 177 12.50 -2.33 -15.31
CA SER A 177 12.70 -1.33 -16.37
C SER A 177 12.80 -1.98 -17.75
N GLN A 178 13.60 -3.05 -17.89
CA GLN A 178 13.73 -3.81 -19.15
C GLN A 178 12.38 -4.34 -19.65
N GLU A 179 11.50 -4.75 -18.76
CA GLU A 179 10.16 -5.25 -19.12
C GLU A 179 9.26 -4.14 -19.67
N CYS A 180 9.41 -2.90 -19.20
CA CYS A 180 8.57 -1.75 -19.56
C CYS A 180 9.25 -0.75 -20.51
N ARG A 181 10.32 -1.17 -21.19
CA ARG A 181 10.95 -0.40 -22.27
C ARG A 181 10.08 -0.32 -23.52
#